data_AF-A0A2G5R2M0-F1
#
_entry.id   AF-A0A2G5R2M0-F1
#
_cell.length_a   1.000
_cell.length_b   1.000
_cell.length_c   1.000
_cell.angle_alpha   90.00
_cell.angle_beta   90.00
_cell.angle_gamma   90.00
#
_symmetry.space_group_name_H-M   'P 1'
#
loop_
_entity.id
_entity.type
_entity.pdbx_description
1 polymer ?
#
loop_
_entity_poly.entity_id
_entity_poly.type
_entity_poly.pdbx_seq_one_letter_code
_entity_poly.pdbx_strand_id
1 'polypeptide(L)'
;MMFKKLFGEPAKVAPEVDDDLKFVTKRSARVHSRDLYGQFAKSPNGRFVLVWSDADPDAHRSGPREDGPGRYVLLDGGQVIAEGRLERPHDGRVANTGVFVLNDWMFGQGLLCGRVCAFAADGRALVAHTVEANLYNNGLSPDGAYAVAQTANAPNADGNQLFVFDLAAGALITRFSPEIGWADTYKFDAKTRTLRLRQRDGGEFAFGFDGTFIDREAWIEHGLAAGKPMVLETLLREAGGKVDAALARRWKDGLARAMANPDLHPAYKARLLRYGAEGYEADGDIAAALTAYEAAVAADPKLGVKRKIAQLRQQLDA
;
A
#
# COMPACT_ATOMS: atom_id res chain seq x y z
N MET A 1 -16.97 -12.98 26.97
CA MET A 1 -16.91 -12.05 28.13
C MET A 1 -15.54 -11.34 28.17
N MET A 2 -15.15 -10.60 27.12
CA MET A 2 -13.76 -10.08 26.98
C MET A 2 -13.64 -8.71 26.25
N PHE A 3 -14.70 -7.90 26.22
CA PHE A 3 -14.71 -6.62 25.46
C PHE A 3 -14.76 -5.35 26.34
N LYS A 4 -14.64 -5.47 27.66
CA LYS A 4 -14.88 -4.34 28.59
C LYS A 4 -13.62 -3.67 29.17
N LYS A 5 -12.41 -4.09 28.79
CA LYS A 5 -11.15 -3.59 29.39
C LYS A 5 -10.20 -2.84 28.43
N LEU A 6 -10.66 -2.48 27.23
CA LEU A 6 -9.83 -1.73 26.25
C LEU A 6 -10.28 -0.28 26.01
N PHE A 7 -11.43 0.13 26.52
CA PHE A 7 -12.03 1.42 26.17
C PHE A 7 -12.29 2.23 27.45
N GLY A 8 -11.63 3.38 27.54
CA GLY A 8 -11.72 4.31 28.66
C GLY A 8 -13.11 4.92 28.81
N GLU A 9 -13.34 5.53 29.98
CA GLU A 9 -14.57 6.26 30.30
C GLU A 9 -14.83 7.44 29.34
N PRO A 10 -16.10 7.85 29.16
CA PRO A 10 -16.45 9.01 28.34
C PRO A 10 -15.70 10.28 28.78
N ALA A 11 -15.30 11.09 27.81
CA ALA A 11 -14.48 12.27 28.01
C ALA A 11 -15.13 13.27 29.00
N LYS A 12 -14.36 13.70 30.01
CA LYS A 12 -14.71 14.87 30.83
C LYS A 12 -14.64 16.11 29.94
N VAL A 13 -15.64 16.99 30.06
CA VAL A 13 -15.67 18.29 29.39
C VAL A 13 -14.43 19.07 29.80
N ALA A 14 -13.53 19.31 28.87
CA ALA A 14 -12.32 20.07 29.09
C ALA A 14 -12.63 21.58 29.11
N PRO A 15 -11.84 22.40 29.83
CA PRO A 15 -11.98 23.85 29.78
C PRO A 15 -11.77 24.38 28.36
N GLU A 16 -12.53 25.41 28.01
CA GLU A 16 -12.41 26.11 26.73
C GLU A 16 -11.09 26.88 26.73
N VAL A 17 -10.12 26.45 25.92
CA VAL A 17 -8.83 27.11 25.75
C VAL A 17 -8.86 27.80 24.40
N ASP A 18 -8.76 29.14 24.41
CA ASP A 18 -8.49 29.92 23.20
C ASP A 18 -7.10 29.48 22.68
N ASP A 19 -7.04 28.98 21.44
CA ASP A 19 -5.86 28.34 20.82
C ASP A 19 -5.39 26.99 21.44
N ASP A 20 -6.31 26.06 21.74
CA ASP A 20 -5.94 24.73 22.22
C ASP A 20 -5.03 23.93 21.25
N LEU A 21 -5.13 24.20 19.93
CA LEU A 21 -4.40 23.48 18.89
C LEU A 21 -3.35 24.35 18.20
N LYS A 22 -2.09 23.92 18.26
CA LYS A 22 -0.98 24.56 17.54
C LYS A 22 -0.32 23.62 16.55
N PHE A 23 -0.29 23.99 15.26
CA PHE A 23 0.53 23.30 14.26
C PHE A 23 2.00 23.69 14.45
N VAL A 24 2.85 22.70 14.73
CA VAL A 24 4.29 22.92 15.01
C VAL A 24 5.12 22.72 13.75
N THR A 25 4.79 21.71 12.95
CA THR A 25 5.42 21.44 11.66
C THR A 25 4.37 21.12 10.61
N LYS A 26 4.81 20.84 9.36
CA LYS A 26 3.90 20.35 8.31
C LYS A 26 3.24 19.01 8.63
N ARG A 27 3.75 18.26 9.62
CA ARG A 27 3.25 16.91 9.99
C ARG A 27 2.98 16.74 11.48
N SER A 28 3.21 17.75 12.31
CA SER A 28 3.07 17.64 13.76
C SER A 28 2.30 18.81 14.36
N ALA A 29 1.49 18.52 15.38
CA ALA A 29 0.68 19.48 16.11
C ALA A 29 0.78 19.22 17.62
N ARG A 30 0.45 20.25 18.40
CA ARG A 30 0.30 20.19 19.85
C ARG A 30 -1.13 20.53 20.25
N VAL A 31 -1.72 19.72 21.12
CA VAL A 31 -2.97 20.01 21.83
C VAL A 31 -2.61 20.37 23.27
N HIS A 32 -2.79 21.64 23.64
CA HIS A 32 -2.27 22.20 24.89
C HIS A 32 -2.98 21.65 26.12
N SER A 33 -4.31 21.59 26.09
CA SER A 33 -5.18 21.10 27.16
C SER A 33 -4.94 19.63 27.53
N ARG A 34 -4.28 18.88 26.64
CA ARG A 34 -4.01 17.44 26.77
C ARG A 34 -2.54 17.08 26.85
N ASP A 35 -1.66 18.09 26.84
CA ASP A 35 -0.22 17.96 26.70
C ASP A 35 0.19 16.92 25.64
N LEU A 36 -0.50 16.95 24.50
CA LEU A 36 -0.29 15.98 23.43
C LEU A 36 0.50 16.64 22.31
N TYR A 37 1.70 16.15 22.05
CA TYR A 37 2.45 16.45 20.83
C TYR A 37 2.51 15.20 19.96
N GLY A 38 2.19 15.34 18.67
CA GLY A 38 2.07 14.19 17.80
C GLY A 38 1.91 14.53 16.33
N GLN A 39 1.73 13.49 15.51
CA GLN A 39 1.34 13.64 14.12
C GLN A 39 -0.12 14.07 14.01
N PHE A 40 -0.51 14.66 12.87
CA PHE A 40 -1.90 15.06 12.67
C PHE A 40 -2.42 14.82 11.25
N ALA A 41 -3.74 14.78 11.13
CA ALA A 41 -4.49 14.81 9.88
C ALA A 41 -5.65 15.81 9.98
N LYS A 42 -5.97 16.49 8.88
CA LYS A 42 -7.12 17.39 8.76
C LYS A 42 -8.19 16.74 7.91
N SER A 43 -9.45 17.01 8.21
CA SER A 43 -10.54 16.62 7.32
C SER A 43 -10.46 17.43 6.02
N PRO A 44 -10.98 16.90 4.89
CA PRO A 44 -10.99 17.63 3.62
C PRO A 44 -11.64 19.02 3.70
N ASN A 45 -12.67 19.20 4.54
CA ASN A 45 -13.33 20.50 4.78
C ASN A 45 -12.62 21.38 5.83
N GLY A 46 -11.54 20.90 6.44
CA GLY A 46 -10.74 21.63 7.44
C GLY A 46 -11.36 21.75 8.84
N ARG A 47 -12.59 21.25 9.05
CA ARG A 47 -13.31 21.35 10.33
C ARG A 47 -12.69 20.51 11.45
N PHE A 48 -12.31 19.28 11.12
CA PHE A 48 -11.81 18.31 12.10
C PHE A 48 -10.29 18.17 12.00
N VAL A 49 -9.66 17.99 13.16
CA VAL A 49 -8.23 17.67 13.26
C VAL A 49 -8.06 16.46 14.16
N LEU A 50 -7.45 15.41 13.65
CA LEU A 50 -7.01 14.26 14.43
C LEU A 50 -5.54 14.43 14.75
N VAL A 51 -5.17 14.33 16.03
CA VAL A 51 -3.77 14.33 16.50
C VAL A 51 -3.49 13.02 17.22
N TRP A 52 -2.36 12.37 16.93
CA TRP A 52 -1.97 11.12 17.58
C TRP A 52 -0.47 11.04 17.84
N SER A 53 -0.10 10.24 18.85
CA SER A 53 1.27 9.97 19.22
C SER A 53 1.49 8.49 19.50
N ASP A 54 2.46 7.88 18.82
CA ASP A 54 3.02 6.55 19.11
C ASP A 54 4.01 6.60 20.29
N ALA A 55 4.01 7.66 21.11
CA ALA A 55 4.82 7.70 22.33
C ALA A 55 3.97 7.30 23.54
N ASP A 56 4.57 6.57 24.46
CA ASP A 56 4.11 6.45 25.83
C ASP A 56 4.30 7.82 26.51
N PRO A 57 3.22 8.55 26.83
CA PRO A 57 3.32 9.88 27.42
C PRO A 57 3.87 9.81 28.86
N ASP A 58 3.67 8.69 29.55
CA ASP A 58 3.95 8.54 30.97
C ASP A 58 5.42 8.14 31.20
N ALA A 59 5.99 7.34 30.29
CA ALA A 59 7.39 6.90 30.35
C ALA A 59 8.32 7.57 29.33
N HIS A 60 7.83 8.48 28.49
CA HIS A 60 8.58 9.16 27.43
C HIS A 60 9.31 8.20 26.45
N ARG A 61 8.72 7.03 26.18
CA ARG A 61 9.27 6.02 25.25
C ARG A 61 8.52 6.07 23.93
N SER A 62 9.20 5.80 22.82
CA SER A 62 8.59 5.71 21.48
C SER A 62 9.21 4.57 20.66
N GLY A 63 8.57 4.20 19.55
CA GLY A 63 9.04 3.11 18.70
C GLY A 63 8.61 1.72 19.19
N PRO A 64 9.22 0.64 18.64
CA PRO A 64 8.87 -0.74 18.98
C PRO A 64 8.97 -1.02 20.48
N ARG A 65 7.86 -1.47 21.08
CA ARG A 65 7.74 -1.69 22.53
C ARG A 65 6.63 -2.68 22.85
N GLU A 66 6.59 -3.11 24.10
CA GLU A 66 5.67 -4.14 24.63
C GLU A 66 4.59 -3.54 25.55
N ASP A 67 4.73 -2.27 25.93
CA ASP A 67 3.83 -1.56 26.82
C ASP A 67 3.84 -0.04 26.55
N GLY A 68 3.05 0.73 27.30
CA GLY A 68 2.99 2.18 27.15
C GLY A 68 2.17 2.60 25.93
N PRO A 69 0.83 2.54 26.00
CA PRO A 69 -0.04 2.85 24.88
C PRO A 69 0.07 4.31 24.48
N GLY A 70 0.12 4.54 23.17
CA GLY A 70 0.00 5.86 22.59
C GLY A 70 -1.39 6.48 22.79
N ARG A 71 -1.53 7.72 22.33
CA ARG A 71 -2.75 8.52 22.49
C ARG A 71 -3.22 9.13 21.19
N TYR A 72 -4.51 9.38 21.09
CA TYR A 72 -5.09 10.22 20.06
C TYR A 72 -6.15 11.18 20.63
N VAL A 73 -6.35 12.29 19.92
CA VAL A 73 -7.37 13.31 20.20
C VAL A 73 -7.98 13.74 18.87
N LEU A 74 -9.31 13.84 18.83
CA LEU A 74 -10.06 14.44 17.74
C LEU A 74 -10.58 15.81 18.20
N LEU A 75 -10.38 16.82 17.35
CA LEU A 75 -10.86 18.18 17.55
C LEU A 75 -11.88 18.56 16.49
N ASP A 76 -12.91 19.31 16.87
CA ASP A 76 -13.88 19.99 15.99
C ASP A 76 -13.79 21.51 16.25
N GLY A 77 -13.40 22.28 15.24
CA GLY A 77 -13.25 23.74 15.39
C GLY A 77 -12.24 24.13 16.47
N GLY A 78 -11.26 23.27 16.77
CA GLY A 78 -10.25 23.49 17.82
C GLY A 78 -10.64 22.97 19.21
N GLN A 79 -11.86 22.48 19.40
CA GLN A 79 -12.30 21.89 20.67
C GLN A 79 -12.17 20.37 20.65
N VAL A 80 -11.64 19.78 21.72
CA VAL A 80 -11.53 18.33 21.85
C VAL A 80 -12.91 17.69 22.02
N ILE A 81 -13.30 16.83 21.08
CA ILE A 81 -14.59 16.11 21.10
C ILE A 81 -14.44 14.60 21.37
N ALA A 82 -13.26 14.02 21.13
CA ALA A 82 -12.97 12.64 21.48
C ALA A 82 -11.49 12.46 21.80
N GLU A 83 -11.17 11.50 22.68
CA GLU A 83 -9.81 11.05 22.92
C GLU A 83 -9.77 9.56 23.24
N GLY A 84 -8.60 8.95 23.10
CA GLY A 84 -8.43 7.56 23.49
C GLY A 84 -6.99 7.11 23.42
N ARG A 85 -6.81 5.80 23.57
CA ARG A 85 -5.52 5.13 23.56
C ARG A 85 -5.56 3.95 22.58
N LEU A 86 -4.44 3.74 21.90
CA LEU A 86 -4.12 2.56 21.09
C LEU A 86 -2.71 2.12 21.51
N GLU A 87 -2.32 0.88 21.23
CA GLU A 87 -0.99 0.42 21.60
C GLU A 87 0.06 1.30 20.93
N ARG A 88 -0.06 1.46 19.61
CA ARG A 88 0.86 2.22 18.75
C ARG A 88 0.12 2.92 17.60
N PRO A 89 -0.62 4.01 17.85
CA PRO A 89 -1.40 4.71 16.83
C PRO A 89 -0.51 5.33 15.76
N HIS A 90 -0.87 5.13 14.49
CA HIS A 90 -0.13 5.57 13.31
C HIS A 90 -1.07 5.87 12.13
N ASP A 91 -0.57 6.64 11.16
CA ASP A 91 -1.20 6.96 9.87
C ASP A 91 -2.69 7.39 9.95
N GLY A 92 -3.03 8.31 10.84
CA GLY A 92 -4.42 8.75 11.02
C GLY A 92 -5.02 9.47 9.82
N ARG A 93 -6.34 9.33 9.64
CA ARG A 93 -7.18 10.10 8.69
C ARG A 93 -8.50 10.47 9.35
N VAL A 94 -9.09 11.59 8.95
CA VAL A 94 -10.38 12.06 9.46
C VAL A 94 -11.26 12.58 8.32
N ALA A 95 -12.54 12.22 8.33
CA ALA A 95 -13.55 12.58 7.35
C ALA A 95 -14.22 13.91 7.70
N ASN A 96 -15.02 14.44 6.79
CA ASN A 96 -15.80 15.67 6.99
C ASN A 96 -16.92 15.52 8.03
N THR A 97 -17.22 14.29 8.43
CA THR A 97 -18.21 13.93 9.45
C THR A 97 -17.60 13.72 10.83
N GLY A 98 -16.27 13.83 10.95
CA GLY A 98 -15.54 13.54 12.19
C GLY A 98 -15.25 12.05 12.41
N VAL A 99 -15.76 11.16 11.55
CA VAL A 99 -15.31 9.76 11.50
C VAL A 99 -13.81 9.73 11.21
N PHE A 100 -13.07 8.88 11.90
CA PHE A 100 -11.63 8.79 11.72
C PHE A 100 -11.12 7.35 11.77
N VAL A 101 -9.96 7.14 11.16
CA VAL A 101 -9.24 5.86 11.17
C VAL A 101 -7.81 6.05 11.65
N LEU A 102 -7.29 5.03 12.31
CA LEU A 102 -5.90 4.90 12.74
C LEU A 102 -5.42 3.48 12.46
N ASN A 103 -4.20 3.35 11.96
CA ASN A 103 -3.47 2.09 12.04
C ASN A 103 -2.93 1.97 13.46
N ASP A 104 -3.23 0.89 14.15
CA ASP A 104 -2.54 0.52 15.38
C ASP A 104 -1.45 -0.49 15.02
N TRP A 105 -0.19 -0.09 15.17
CA TRP A 105 0.94 -0.98 14.90
C TRP A 105 1.12 -2.09 15.93
N MET A 106 0.34 -2.05 17.03
CA MET A 106 0.33 -3.04 18.10
C MET A 106 1.70 -3.22 18.79
N PHE A 107 1.69 -3.84 19.96
CA PHE A 107 2.90 -4.33 20.60
C PHE A 107 3.35 -5.63 19.97
N GLY A 108 4.67 -5.84 19.88
CA GLY A 108 5.23 -7.04 19.29
C GLY A 108 6.64 -6.84 18.75
N GLN A 109 7.65 -7.25 19.52
CA GLN A 109 9.02 -7.39 19.03
C GLN A 109 9.09 -8.47 17.94
N GLY A 110 9.29 -8.05 16.69
CA GLY A 110 9.55 -8.95 15.57
C GLY A 110 8.34 -9.70 15.01
N LEU A 111 7.14 -9.43 15.53
CA LEU A 111 5.88 -9.97 14.98
C LEU A 111 5.31 -8.98 13.96
N LEU A 112 4.98 -9.49 12.77
CA LEU A 112 4.22 -8.73 11.78
C LEU A 112 2.77 -8.68 12.25
N CYS A 113 2.35 -7.52 12.76
CA CYS A 113 1.00 -7.34 13.25
C CYS A 113 0.52 -5.91 13.03
N GLY A 114 -0.79 -5.76 13.04
CA GLY A 114 -1.44 -4.48 13.03
C GLY A 114 -2.92 -4.61 13.27
N ARG A 115 -3.56 -3.51 13.64
CA ARG A 115 -5.00 -3.42 13.79
C ARG A 115 -5.51 -2.17 13.12
N VAL A 116 -6.45 -2.34 12.20
CA VAL A 116 -7.17 -1.24 11.56
C VAL A 116 -8.27 -0.81 12.51
N CYS A 117 -8.22 0.42 12.98
CA CYS A 117 -9.20 1.00 13.89
C CYS A 117 -9.97 2.11 13.20
N ALA A 118 -11.30 2.08 13.27
CA ALA A 118 -12.17 3.16 12.83
C ALA A 118 -13.09 3.58 13.97
N PHE A 119 -13.39 4.88 14.06
CA PHE A 119 -14.16 5.47 15.14
C PHE A 119 -15.13 6.51 14.60
N ALA A 120 -16.28 6.64 15.25
CA ALA A 120 -17.19 7.76 15.07
C ALA A 120 -16.62 9.03 15.72
N ALA A 121 -17.24 10.18 15.43
CA ALA A 121 -16.78 11.49 15.94
C ALA A 121 -16.79 11.60 17.48
N ASP A 122 -17.64 10.82 18.15
CA ASP A 122 -17.70 10.72 19.61
C ASP A 122 -16.64 9.76 20.21
N GLY A 123 -15.80 9.15 19.37
CA GLY A 123 -14.78 8.18 19.78
C GLY A 123 -15.30 6.74 19.90
N ARG A 124 -16.58 6.47 19.63
CA ARG A 124 -17.12 5.11 19.63
C ARG A 124 -16.49 4.30 18.48
N ALA A 125 -15.97 3.11 18.81
CA ALA A 125 -15.41 2.20 17.82
C ALA A 125 -16.46 1.74 16.79
N LEU A 126 -16.07 1.78 15.52
CA LEU A 126 -16.83 1.29 14.36
C LEU A 126 -16.21 0.01 13.81
N VAL A 127 -14.87 -0.04 13.72
CA VAL A 127 -14.11 -1.19 13.24
C VAL A 127 -12.86 -1.38 14.12
N ALA A 128 -12.55 -2.64 14.43
CA ALA A 128 -11.28 -3.06 14.99
C ALA A 128 -10.89 -4.41 14.33
N HIS A 129 -10.04 -4.36 13.32
CA HIS A 129 -9.67 -5.52 12.51
C HIS A 129 -8.18 -5.81 12.62
N THR A 130 -7.80 -6.92 13.24
CA THR A 130 -6.41 -7.35 13.39
C THR A 130 -5.94 -8.11 12.16
N VAL A 131 -4.70 -7.87 11.77
CA VAL A 131 -3.99 -8.53 10.67
C VAL A 131 -2.64 -9.06 11.15
N GLU A 132 -2.18 -10.15 10.53
CA GLU A 132 -0.86 -10.75 10.75
C GLU A 132 0.21 -10.15 9.81
N ALA A 133 0.08 -8.87 9.50
CA ALA A 133 1.03 -8.13 8.66
C ALA A 133 1.16 -6.69 9.16
N ASN A 134 2.32 -6.06 8.91
CA ASN A 134 2.48 -4.64 9.18
C ASN A 134 1.51 -3.83 8.31
N LEU A 135 0.87 -2.81 8.86
CA LEU A 135 0.03 -1.89 8.09
C LEU A 135 0.92 -0.88 7.35
N TYR A 136 0.80 -0.83 6.03
CA TYR A 136 1.53 0.08 5.16
C TYR A 136 0.94 1.49 5.23
N ASN A 137 -0.33 1.65 4.83
CA ASN A 137 -1.07 2.90 4.91
C ASN A 137 -2.59 2.65 4.93
N ASN A 138 -3.39 3.70 5.07
CA ASN A 138 -4.84 3.65 4.95
C ASN A 138 -5.44 4.83 4.16
N GLY A 139 -6.72 4.70 3.85
CA GLY A 139 -7.56 5.72 3.22
C GLY A 139 -8.96 5.76 3.84
N LEU A 140 -9.59 6.93 3.79
CA LEU A 140 -10.92 7.18 4.34
C LEU A 140 -11.72 8.03 3.35
N SER A 141 -12.96 7.65 3.07
CA SER A 141 -13.84 8.42 2.21
C SER A 141 -14.21 9.76 2.88
N PRO A 142 -14.39 10.86 2.12
CA PRO A 142 -14.68 12.18 2.72
C PRO A 142 -15.95 12.25 3.57
N ASP A 143 -16.93 11.38 3.31
CA ASP A 143 -18.17 11.24 4.08
C ASP A 143 -18.03 10.31 5.30
N GLY A 144 -16.90 9.60 5.42
CA GLY A 144 -16.64 8.66 6.51
C GLY A 144 -17.42 7.34 6.39
N ALA A 145 -17.99 7.02 5.22
CA ALA A 145 -18.73 5.78 5.01
C ALA A 145 -17.82 4.57 4.78
N TYR A 146 -16.64 4.77 4.17
CA TYR A 146 -15.76 3.68 3.76
C TYR A 146 -14.31 3.95 4.14
N ALA A 147 -13.58 2.90 4.48
CA ALA A 147 -12.14 2.96 4.70
C ALA A 147 -11.44 1.83 3.96
N VAL A 148 -10.15 2.04 3.71
CA VAL A 148 -9.25 0.97 3.30
C VAL A 148 -7.99 0.97 4.12
N ALA A 149 -7.39 -0.20 4.28
CA ALA A 149 -6.05 -0.35 4.82
C ALA A 149 -5.26 -1.32 3.97
N GLN A 150 -4.02 -0.98 3.65
CA GLN A 150 -3.12 -1.86 2.92
C GLN A 150 -2.04 -2.39 3.84
N THR A 151 -1.74 -3.67 3.74
CA THR A 151 -0.66 -4.32 4.48
C THR A 151 0.62 -4.37 3.65
N ALA A 152 1.74 -4.33 4.36
CA ALA A 152 3.06 -4.57 3.80
C ALA A 152 3.27 -6.06 3.46
N ASN A 153 4.45 -6.37 2.94
CA ASN A 153 4.80 -7.71 2.50
C ASN A 153 4.99 -8.60 3.73
N ALA A 154 4.34 -9.76 3.73
CA ALA A 154 4.42 -10.75 4.78
C ALA A 154 4.37 -12.16 4.16
N PRO A 155 5.01 -13.17 4.78
CA PRO A 155 5.02 -14.55 4.29
C PRO A 155 3.72 -15.32 4.60
N ASN A 156 2.58 -14.62 4.77
CA ASN A 156 1.29 -15.18 5.16
C ASN A 156 0.15 -14.57 4.34
N ALA A 157 -1.09 -14.97 4.66
CA ALA A 157 -2.29 -14.56 3.92
C ALA A 157 -2.61 -13.06 4.01
N ASP A 158 -2.03 -12.33 4.98
CA ASP A 158 -2.23 -10.89 5.13
C ASP A 158 -1.12 -10.07 4.45
N GLY A 159 -0.15 -10.70 3.79
CA GLY A 159 0.87 -9.99 3.01
C GLY A 159 0.32 -9.33 1.75
N ASN A 160 0.67 -8.06 1.52
CA ASN A 160 0.32 -7.28 0.33
C ASN A 160 -1.20 -7.19 0.03
N GLN A 161 -2.03 -7.24 1.06
CA GLN A 161 -3.48 -7.19 0.93
C GLN A 161 -4.01 -5.77 1.09
N LEU A 162 -5.08 -5.46 0.37
CA LEU A 162 -5.93 -4.29 0.59
C LEU A 162 -7.26 -4.75 1.18
N PHE A 163 -7.61 -4.19 2.31
CA PHE A 163 -8.86 -4.44 3.03
C PHE A 163 -9.80 -3.26 2.80
N VAL A 164 -11.05 -3.53 2.43
CA VAL A 164 -12.08 -2.49 2.20
C VAL A 164 -13.20 -2.66 3.22
N PHE A 165 -13.53 -1.60 3.94
CA PHE A 165 -14.50 -1.62 5.03
C PHE A 165 -15.70 -0.72 4.75
N ASP A 166 -16.88 -1.19 5.15
CA ASP A 166 -18.08 -0.39 5.35
C ASP A 166 -18.12 0.03 6.83
N LEU A 167 -17.95 1.32 7.09
CA LEU A 167 -17.87 1.83 8.46
C LEU A 167 -19.24 1.99 9.12
N ALA A 168 -20.31 2.11 8.33
CA ALA A 168 -21.67 2.15 8.85
C ALA A 168 -22.11 0.75 9.31
N ALA A 169 -21.76 -0.28 8.54
CA ALA A 169 -21.99 -1.67 8.91
C ALA A 169 -20.97 -2.22 9.93
N GLY A 170 -19.83 -1.53 10.12
CA GLY A 170 -18.73 -2.00 10.96
C GLY A 170 -18.08 -3.28 10.44
N ALA A 171 -18.09 -3.47 9.12
CA ALA A 171 -17.78 -4.76 8.48
C ALA A 171 -16.74 -4.64 7.36
N LEU A 172 -15.94 -5.71 7.20
CA LEU A 172 -15.08 -5.90 6.04
C LEU A 172 -15.97 -6.26 4.83
N ILE A 173 -15.82 -5.52 3.73
CA ILE A 173 -16.47 -5.80 2.44
C ILE A 173 -15.67 -6.86 1.68
N THR A 174 -14.38 -6.59 1.47
CA THR A 174 -13.49 -7.48 0.71
C THR A 174 -12.05 -7.36 1.21
N ARG A 175 -11.26 -8.36 0.84
CA ARG A 175 -9.80 -8.39 0.97
C ARG A 175 -9.23 -8.95 -0.33
N PHE A 176 -8.30 -8.24 -0.96
CA PHE A 176 -7.64 -8.69 -2.18
C PHE A 176 -6.21 -8.15 -2.29
N SER A 177 -5.38 -8.81 -3.10
CA SER A 177 -4.03 -8.33 -3.45
C SER A 177 -4.11 -7.49 -4.73
N PRO A 178 -3.93 -6.15 -4.68
CA PRO A 178 -3.95 -5.34 -5.88
C PRO A 178 -2.80 -5.73 -6.82
N GLU A 179 -3.09 -6.00 -8.10
CA GLU A 179 -2.06 -6.35 -9.09
C GLU A 179 -1.00 -5.26 -9.26
N ILE A 180 -1.39 -4.01 -8.99
CA ILE A 180 -0.49 -2.85 -9.06
C ILE A 180 0.47 -2.75 -7.86
N GLY A 181 0.33 -3.61 -6.85
CA GLY A 181 1.11 -3.54 -5.61
C GLY A 181 0.61 -2.46 -4.64
N TRP A 182 1.53 -1.81 -3.93
CA TRP A 182 1.18 -0.77 -2.96
C TRP A 182 0.78 0.55 -3.61
N ALA A 183 -0.32 1.11 -3.12
CA ALA A 183 -0.79 2.44 -3.49
C ALA A 183 -0.32 3.47 -2.46
N ASP A 184 0.02 4.67 -2.91
CA ASP A 184 0.38 5.80 -2.05
C ASP A 184 -0.87 6.51 -1.50
N THR A 185 -1.95 6.58 -2.28
CA THR A 185 -3.20 7.25 -1.90
C THR A 185 -4.44 6.59 -2.51
N TYR A 186 -5.61 6.86 -1.93
CA TYR A 186 -6.89 6.28 -2.31
C TYR A 186 -7.94 7.36 -2.55
N LYS A 187 -8.77 7.20 -3.58
CA LYS A 187 -9.99 8.01 -3.80
C LYS A 187 -11.20 7.10 -3.90
N PHE A 188 -12.29 7.51 -3.26
CA PHE A 188 -13.52 6.73 -3.17
C PHE A 188 -14.61 7.36 -4.02
N ASP A 189 -15.33 6.53 -4.75
CA ASP A 189 -16.63 6.86 -5.32
C ASP A 189 -17.68 5.92 -4.72
N ALA A 190 -18.44 6.45 -3.75
CA ALA A 190 -19.49 5.72 -3.06
C ALA A 190 -20.65 5.32 -3.98
N LYS A 191 -20.93 6.12 -5.03
CA LYS A 191 -22.06 5.87 -5.94
C LYS A 191 -21.79 4.66 -6.82
N THR A 192 -20.57 4.57 -7.34
CA THR A 192 -20.14 3.47 -8.22
C THR A 192 -19.43 2.35 -7.46
N ARG A 193 -19.31 2.46 -6.13
CA ARG A 193 -18.55 1.53 -5.26
C ARG A 193 -17.17 1.21 -5.84
N THR A 194 -16.49 2.26 -6.26
CA THR A 194 -15.18 2.20 -6.92
C THR A 194 -14.13 2.89 -6.06
N LEU A 195 -12.95 2.27 -6.02
CA LEU A 195 -11.77 2.73 -5.33
C LEU A 195 -10.66 2.97 -6.35
N ARG A 196 -10.14 4.19 -6.40
CA ARG A 196 -9.03 4.54 -7.28
C ARG A 196 -7.74 4.59 -6.48
N LEU A 197 -6.77 3.76 -6.86
CA LEU A 197 -5.46 3.62 -6.23
C LEU A 197 -4.43 4.40 -7.05
N ARG A 198 -3.67 5.27 -6.38
CA ARG A 198 -2.58 6.01 -7.01
C ARG A 198 -1.23 5.43 -6.60
N GLN A 199 -0.37 5.14 -7.57
CA GLN A 199 1.01 4.75 -7.40
C GLN A 199 1.95 5.96 -7.35
N ARG A 200 3.17 5.75 -6.82
CA ARG A 200 4.20 6.79 -6.69
C ARG A 200 4.62 7.44 -8.00
N ASP A 201 4.63 6.66 -9.07
CA ASP A 201 4.98 7.12 -10.40
C ASP A 201 3.85 7.90 -11.09
N GLY A 202 2.75 8.14 -10.39
CA GLY A 202 1.60 8.91 -10.89
C GLY A 202 0.54 8.06 -11.58
N GLY A 203 0.77 6.77 -11.82
CA GLY A 203 -0.25 5.86 -12.32
C GLY A 203 -1.43 5.78 -11.35
N GLU A 204 -2.66 5.84 -11.86
CA GLU A 204 -3.86 5.89 -11.03
C GLU A 204 -4.98 5.03 -11.64
N PHE A 205 -5.36 3.94 -10.96
CA PHE A 205 -6.20 2.89 -11.55
C PHE A 205 -7.36 2.51 -10.63
N ALA A 206 -8.54 2.26 -11.22
CA ALA A 206 -9.76 1.92 -10.52
C ALA A 206 -9.91 0.42 -10.24
N PHE A 207 -10.43 0.12 -9.05
CA PHE A 207 -10.87 -1.18 -8.57
C PHE A 207 -12.30 -1.08 -8.05
N GLY A 208 -13.11 -2.12 -8.22
CA GLY A 208 -14.37 -2.25 -7.51
C GLY A 208 -14.13 -2.51 -6.03
N PHE A 209 -15.11 -2.19 -5.18
CA PHE A 209 -15.08 -2.54 -3.75
C PHE A 209 -15.11 -4.06 -3.49
N ASP A 210 -15.33 -4.87 -4.51
CA ASP A 210 -15.22 -6.33 -4.49
C ASP A 210 -13.79 -6.82 -4.80
N GLY A 211 -12.91 -5.94 -5.31
CA GLY A 211 -11.56 -6.26 -5.75
C GLY A 211 -11.40 -6.40 -7.27
N THR A 212 -12.48 -6.24 -8.05
CA THR A 212 -12.42 -6.30 -9.52
C THR A 212 -11.52 -5.19 -10.06
N PHE A 213 -10.49 -5.53 -10.84
CA PHE A 213 -9.57 -4.55 -11.41
C PHE A 213 -10.16 -3.91 -12.68
N ILE A 214 -10.81 -2.76 -12.54
CA ILE A 214 -11.55 -2.08 -13.62
C ILE A 214 -10.60 -1.53 -14.69
N ASP A 215 -9.53 -0.85 -14.28
CA ASP A 215 -8.60 -0.17 -15.19
C ASP A 215 -7.39 -1.07 -15.57
N ARG A 216 -7.55 -2.40 -15.58
CA ARG A 216 -6.45 -3.35 -15.74
C ARG A 216 -5.66 -3.16 -17.04
N GLU A 217 -6.35 -2.99 -18.17
CA GLU A 217 -5.69 -2.80 -19.46
C GLU A 217 -4.93 -1.46 -19.50
N ALA A 218 -5.51 -0.39 -18.94
CA ALA A 218 -4.83 0.90 -18.83
C ALA A 218 -3.57 0.80 -17.96
N TRP A 219 -3.58 -0.02 -16.92
CA TRP A 219 -2.40 -0.30 -16.12
C TRP A 219 -1.31 -1.06 -16.89
N ILE A 220 -1.69 -2.04 -17.70
CA ILE A 220 -0.76 -2.76 -18.57
C ILE A 220 -0.10 -1.77 -19.54
N GLU A 221 -0.88 -0.96 -20.25
CA GLU A 221 -0.34 -0.01 -21.23
C GLU A 221 0.54 1.05 -20.57
N HIS A 222 0.15 1.58 -19.40
CA HIS A 222 0.99 2.48 -18.60
C HIS A 222 2.31 1.82 -18.20
N GLY A 223 2.26 0.57 -17.74
CA GLY A 223 3.45 -0.16 -17.31
C GLY A 223 4.38 -0.53 -18.47
N LEU A 224 3.84 -0.91 -19.63
CA LEU A 224 4.61 -1.14 -20.85
C LEU A 224 5.27 0.16 -21.32
N ALA A 225 4.53 1.27 -21.37
CA ALA A 225 5.08 2.58 -21.75
C ALA A 225 6.19 3.06 -20.81
N ALA A 226 6.13 2.69 -19.53
CA ALA A 226 7.14 3.01 -18.53
C ALA A 226 8.25 1.95 -18.37
N GLY A 227 8.16 0.82 -19.08
CA GLY A 227 9.11 -0.29 -18.94
C GLY A 227 9.12 -0.93 -17.54
N LYS A 228 7.96 -1.06 -16.90
CA LYS A 228 7.83 -1.63 -15.55
C LYS A 228 8.03 -3.16 -15.56
N PRO A 229 9.05 -3.71 -14.87
CA PRO A 229 9.28 -5.15 -14.83
C PRO A 229 8.07 -5.96 -14.32
N MET A 230 7.32 -5.43 -13.36
CA MET A 230 6.13 -6.08 -12.81
C MET A 230 5.03 -6.36 -13.86
N VAL A 231 4.84 -5.45 -14.82
CA VAL A 231 3.85 -5.66 -15.90
C VAL A 231 4.36 -6.70 -16.89
N LEU A 232 5.64 -6.65 -17.25
CA LEU A 232 6.26 -7.67 -18.09
C LEU A 232 6.12 -9.07 -17.45
N GLU A 233 6.47 -9.22 -16.18
CA GLU A 233 6.34 -10.50 -15.47
C GLU A 233 4.88 -10.97 -15.36
N THR A 234 3.92 -10.04 -15.25
CA THR A 234 2.49 -10.38 -15.23
C THR A 234 2.04 -10.95 -16.56
N LEU A 235 2.33 -10.27 -17.67
CA LEU A 235 1.97 -10.74 -19.01
C LEU A 235 2.64 -12.08 -19.34
N LEU A 236 3.90 -12.27 -18.94
CA LEU A 236 4.59 -13.54 -19.13
C LEU A 236 3.93 -14.70 -18.38
N ARG A 237 3.53 -14.45 -17.13
CA ARG A 237 2.83 -15.45 -16.31
C ARG A 237 1.48 -15.83 -16.93
N GLU A 238 0.75 -14.86 -17.48
CA GLU A 238 -0.51 -15.11 -18.21
C GLU A 238 -0.29 -15.91 -19.49
N ALA A 239 0.83 -15.69 -20.18
CA ALA A 239 1.26 -16.48 -21.33
C ALA A 239 1.84 -17.87 -20.96
N GLY A 240 1.68 -18.33 -19.71
CA GLY A 240 2.16 -19.63 -19.28
C GLY A 240 3.69 -19.72 -19.13
N GLY A 241 4.36 -18.58 -18.92
CA GLY A 241 5.80 -18.53 -18.67
C GLY A 241 6.68 -18.60 -19.92
N LYS A 242 6.10 -18.44 -21.12
CA LYS A 242 6.82 -18.46 -22.39
C LYS A 242 6.49 -17.22 -23.22
N VAL A 243 7.49 -16.71 -23.93
CA VAL A 243 7.32 -15.59 -24.86
C VAL A 243 6.97 -16.15 -26.23
N ASP A 244 5.74 -15.95 -26.69
CA ASP A 244 5.34 -16.18 -28.07
C ASP A 244 5.47 -14.90 -28.91
N ALA A 245 5.23 -15.00 -30.22
CA ALA A 245 5.37 -13.86 -31.12
C ALA A 245 4.36 -12.73 -30.83
N ALA A 246 3.18 -13.04 -30.26
CA ALA A 246 2.20 -12.02 -29.92
C ALA A 246 2.65 -11.21 -28.70
N LEU A 247 3.11 -11.89 -27.65
CA LEU A 247 3.67 -11.27 -26.45
C LEU A 247 4.95 -10.50 -26.78
N ALA A 248 5.86 -11.10 -27.56
CA ALA A 248 7.10 -10.48 -28.03
C ALA A 248 6.83 -9.12 -28.70
N ARG A 249 5.83 -9.06 -29.59
CA ARG A 249 5.41 -7.81 -30.22
C ARG A 249 4.80 -6.82 -29.22
N ARG A 250 3.89 -7.29 -28.36
CA ARG A 250 3.15 -6.41 -27.43
C ARG A 250 4.06 -5.65 -26.49
N TRP A 251 5.09 -6.30 -25.93
CA TRP A 251 5.91 -5.69 -24.89
C TRP A 251 7.27 -5.18 -25.36
N LYS A 252 7.58 -5.23 -26.67
CA LYS A 252 8.92 -4.96 -27.23
C LYS A 252 9.49 -3.63 -26.74
N ASP A 253 8.71 -2.57 -26.86
CA ASP A 253 9.13 -1.23 -26.46
C ASP A 253 9.27 -1.12 -24.94
N GLY A 254 8.39 -1.78 -24.18
CA GLY A 254 8.47 -1.83 -22.73
C GLY A 254 9.71 -2.57 -22.23
N LEU A 255 10.07 -3.68 -22.88
CA LEU A 255 11.29 -4.42 -22.59
C LEU A 255 12.54 -3.57 -22.87
N ALA A 256 12.58 -2.88 -24.01
CA ALA A 256 13.69 -1.99 -24.35
C ALA A 256 13.84 -0.85 -23.32
N ARG A 257 12.73 -0.24 -22.89
CA ARG A 257 12.74 0.80 -21.84
C ARG A 257 13.19 0.25 -20.49
N ALA A 258 12.71 -0.92 -20.09
CA ALA A 258 13.15 -1.57 -18.86
C ALA A 258 14.66 -1.82 -18.86
N MET A 259 15.20 -2.29 -20.00
CA MET A 259 16.63 -2.56 -20.18
C MET A 259 17.50 -1.29 -20.22
N ALA A 260 16.92 -0.15 -20.59
CA ALA A 260 17.60 1.15 -20.56
C ALA A 260 17.67 1.79 -19.16
N ASN A 261 16.95 1.23 -18.17
CA ASN A 261 16.98 1.74 -16.81
C ASN A 261 18.33 1.43 -16.13
N PRO A 262 19.13 2.45 -15.73
CA PRO A 262 20.42 2.25 -15.10
C PRO A 262 20.33 1.57 -13.73
N ASP A 263 19.20 1.71 -13.04
CA ASP A 263 18.95 1.16 -11.71
C ASP A 263 18.31 -0.23 -11.75
N LEU A 264 18.21 -0.85 -12.95
CA LEU A 264 17.65 -2.19 -13.09
C LEU A 264 18.53 -3.21 -12.37
N HIS A 265 17.96 -3.86 -11.35
CA HIS A 265 18.66 -4.86 -10.57
C HIS A 265 19.20 -6.00 -11.47
N PRO A 266 20.46 -6.45 -11.29
CA PRO A 266 21.11 -7.41 -12.20
C PRO A 266 20.33 -8.71 -12.45
N ALA A 267 19.72 -9.28 -11.41
CA ALA A 267 18.89 -10.49 -11.55
C ALA A 267 17.62 -10.27 -12.39
N TYR A 268 17.07 -9.05 -12.42
CA TYR A 268 15.98 -8.72 -13.36
C TYR A 268 16.54 -8.53 -14.77
N LYS A 269 17.69 -7.85 -14.91
CA LYS A 269 18.36 -7.67 -16.20
C LYS A 269 18.62 -8.99 -16.92
N ALA A 270 19.19 -9.98 -16.24
CA ALA A 270 19.44 -11.30 -16.82
C ALA A 270 18.14 -11.98 -17.30
N ARG A 271 17.06 -11.91 -16.50
CA ARG A 271 15.75 -12.47 -16.86
C ARG A 271 15.11 -11.75 -18.04
N LEU A 272 15.16 -10.41 -18.08
CA LEU A 272 14.64 -9.62 -19.20
C LEU A 272 15.41 -9.88 -20.50
N LEU A 273 16.74 -10.05 -20.43
CA LEU A 273 17.55 -10.47 -21.59
C LEU A 273 17.11 -11.85 -22.11
N ARG A 274 16.85 -12.80 -21.21
CA ARG A 274 16.30 -14.11 -21.58
C ARG A 274 14.94 -13.97 -22.28
N TYR A 275 14.03 -13.16 -21.75
CA TYR A 275 12.72 -12.95 -22.37
C TYR A 275 12.82 -12.28 -23.76
N GLY A 276 13.76 -11.35 -23.92
CA GLY A 276 14.06 -10.78 -25.23
C GLY A 276 14.57 -11.83 -26.21
N ALA A 277 15.45 -12.73 -25.76
CA ALA A 277 15.96 -13.83 -26.57
C ALA A 277 14.85 -14.79 -27.01
N GLU A 278 13.96 -15.17 -26.09
CA GLU A 278 12.78 -15.99 -26.39
C GLU A 278 11.86 -15.30 -27.42
N GLY A 279 11.72 -13.97 -27.34
CA GLY A 279 10.98 -13.18 -28.33
C GLY A 279 11.62 -13.21 -29.72
N TYR A 280 12.94 -13.03 -29.82
CA TYR A 280 13.66 -13.14 -31.09
C TYR A 280 13.54 -14.54 -31.70
N GLU A 281 13.59 -15.59 -30.89
CA GLU A 281 13.33 -16.95 -31.38
C GLU A 281 11.91 -17.12 -31.92
N ALA A 282 10.91 -16.58 -31.22
CA ALA A 282 9.52 -16.65 -31.66
C ALA A 282 9.28 -15.91 -32.99
N ASP A 283 10.07 -14.85 -33.25
CA ASP A 283 10.07 -14.11 -34.51
C ASP A 283 10.99 -14.74 -35.59
N GLY A 284 11.73 -15.81 -35.27
CA GLY A 284 12.63 -16.50 -36.19
C GLY A 284 14.01 -15.85 -36.37
N ASP A 285 14.35 -14.82 -35.60
CA ASP A 285 15.66 -14.16 -35.63
C ASP A 285 16.66 -14.90 -34.72
N ILE A 286 17.18 -16.00 -35.24
CA ILE A 286 18.11 -16.91 -34.53
C ILE A 286 19.40 -16.18 -34.10
N ALA A 287 19.90 -15.24 -34.90
CA ALA A 287 21.13 -14.50 -34.61
C ALA A 287 20.94 -13.52 -33.43
N ALA A 288 19.84 -12.75 -33.44
CA ALA A 288 19.51 -11.86 -32.34
C ALA A 288 19.19 -12.62 -31.05
N ALA A 289 18.48 -13.76 -31.16
CA ALA A 289 18.21 -14.65 -30.04
C ALA A 289 19.51 -15.14 -29.38
N LEU A 290 20.46 -15.65 -30.16
CA LEU A 290 21.74 -16.14 -29.65
C LEU A 290 22.49 -15.04 -28.88
N THR A 291 22.59 -13.84 -29.47
CA THR A 291 23.27 -12.70 -28.86
C THR A 291 22.62 -12.31 -27.52
N ALA A 292 21.28 -12.29 -27.47
CA ALA A 292 20.54 -11.96 -26.26
C ALA A 292 20.71 -13.03 -25.16
N TYR A 293 20.72 -14.32 -25.50
CA TYR A 293 20.98 -15.39 -24.53
C TYR A 293 22.42 -15.33 -23.98
N GLU A 294 23.40 -15.05 -24.82
CA GLU A 294 24.79 -14.92 -24.38
C GLU A 294 24.94 -13.74 -23.40
N ALA A 295 24.30 -12.60 -23.69
CA ALA A 295 24.23 -11.47 -22.77
C ALA A 295 23.51 -11.84 -21.45
N ALA A 296 22.44 -12.64 -21.53
CA ALA A 296 21.72 -13.10 -20.35
C ALA A 296 22.60 -13.99 -19.44
N VAL A 297 23.38 -14.91 -20.02
CA VAL A 297 24.32 -15.78 -19.27
C VAL A 297 25.51 -14.99 -18.73
N ALA A 298 25.99 -13.98 -19.45
CA ALA A 298 27.02 -13.09 -18.94
C ALA A 298 26.55 -12.31 -17.71
N ALA A 299 25.26 -11.92 -17.67
CA ALA A 299 24.64 -11.26 -16.53
C ALA A 299 24.34 -12.22 -15.37
N ASP A 300 23.91 -13.46 -15.66
CA ASP A 300 23.73 -14.53 -14.66
C ASP A 300 24.14 -15.91 -15.21
N PRO A 301 25.32 -16.42 -14.84
CA PRO A 301 25.80 -17.73 -15.30
C PRO A 301 24.93 -18.92 -14.89
N LYS A 302 24.00 -18.76 -13.93
CA LYS A 302 23.10 -19.81 -13.41
C LYS A 302 21.73 -19.85 -14.11
N LEU A 303 21.48 -18.99 -15.11
CA LEU A 303 20.18 -18.83 -15.77
C LEU A 303 19.67 -20.06 -16.56
N GLY A 304 20.46 -21.12 -16.70
CA GLY A 304 20.00 -22.42 -17.24
C GLY A 304 19.86 -22.50 -18.77
N VAL A 305 20.31 -21.50 -19.53
CA VAL A 305 20.11 -21.43 -21.00
C VAL A 305 21.32 -21.92 -21.84
N LYS A 306 22.37 -22.47 -21.23
CA LYS A 306 23.61 -22.88 -21.94
C LYS A 306 23.36 -23.93 -23.04
N ARG A 307 22.46 -24.90 -22.78
CA ARG A 307 22.09 -25.91 -23.78
C ARG A 307 21.40 -25.29 -24.99
N LYS A 308 20.58 -24.26 -24.76
CA LYS A 308 19.85 -23.53 -25.80
C LYS A 308 20.81 -22.75 -26.69
N ILE A 309 21.78 -22.05 -26.10
CA ILE A 309 22.86 -21.35 -26.82
C ILE A 309 23.60 -22.31 -27.77
N ALA A 310 23.98 -23.49 -27.29
CA ALA A 310 24.67 -24.48 -28.11
C ALA A 310 23.83 -24.95 -29.31
N GLN A 311 22.52 -25.12 -29.12
CA GLN A 311 21.59 -25.48 -30.21
C GLN A 311 21.46 -24.37 -31.25
N LEU A 312 21.34 -23.11 -30.83
CA LEU A 312 21.22 -21.97 -31.74
C LEU A 312 22.51 -21.75 -32.55
N ARG A 313 23.70 -21.92 -31.94
CA ARG A 313 24.98 -21.89 -32.67
C ARG A 313 25.03 -22.93 -33.78
N GLN A 314 24.66 -24.17 -33.46
CA GLN A 314 24.60 -25.24 -34.46
C GLN A 314 23.62 -24.93 -35.61
N GLN A 315 22.51 -24.26 -35.33
CA GLN A 315 21.55 -23.85 -36.36
C GLN A 315 22.06 -22.74 -37.28
N LEU A 316 22.95 -21.87 -36.80
CA LEU A 316 23.56 -20.80 -37.61
C LEU A 316 24.76 -21.31 -38.43
N ASP A 317 25.42 -22.37 -37.95
CA ASP A 317 26.56 -23.01 -38.61
C ASP A 317 26.15 -24.07 -39.66
N ALA A 318 24.85 -24.38 -39.79
CA ALA A 318 24.27 -25.38 -40.69
C ALA A 318 23.62 -24.75 -41.94
#